data_AF-A0A7K8R603-F1
#
_entry.id   AF-A0A7K8R603-F1
#
_cell.length_a   1.000
_cell.length_b   1.000
_cell.length_c   1.000
_cell.angle_alpha   90.00
_cell.angle_beta   90.00
_cell.angle_gamma   90.00
#
_symmetry.space_group_name_H-M   'P 1'
#
loop_
_entity.id
_entity.type
_entity.pdbx_description
1 polymer ?
#
loop_
_entity_poly.entity_id
_entity_poly.type
_entity_poly.pdbx_seq_one_letter_code
_entity_poly.pdbx_strand_id
1 'polypeptide(L)'
;IFTMFSNSVTNGGKTTLAEKLKKMLPNCAIISQDDFFKPESEVETDEHGFKLYDVLDAIYMDEMVTKIHNWIKNPVSSGVMTKQPQNTCDKPENVYILIVEGFLLYNYEPLKELWNKRYFLTLPYEECKRRR
;
A
#
# COMPACT_ATOMS: atom_id res chain seq x y z
N ILE A 1 7.73 5.78 -6.47
CA ILE A 1 6.67 5.30 -5.55
C ILE A 1 5.44 6.18 -5.70
N PHE A 2 4.35 5.54 -6.11
CA PHE A 2 3.00 6.11 -6.08
C PHE A 2 2.34 5.61 -4.80
N THR A 3 1.69 6.50 -4.07
CA THR A 3 1.00 6.12 -2.83
C THR A 3 -0.47 6.40 -3.01
N MET A 4 -1.27 5.38 -2.77
CA MET A 4 -2.71 5.50 -2.84
C MET A 4 -3.30 5.28 -1.47
N PHE A 5 -3.71 6.37 -0.86
CA PHE A 5 -4.21 6.44 0.49
C PHE A 5 -5.73 6.66 0.46
N SER A 6 -6.43 6.20 1.49
CA SER A 6 -7.82 6.57 1.74
C SER A 6 -8.00 6.76 3.24
N ASN A 7 -8.18 8.00 3.69
CA ASN A 7 -8.70 8.20 5.04
C ASN A 7 -10.15 7.72 5.01
N SER A 8 -10.49 6.91 6.01
CA SER A 8 -11.86 6.63 6.41
C SER A 8 -12.66 5.60 5.61
N VAL A 9 -12.06 4.76 4.77
CA VAL A 9 -12.84 3.73 4.07
C VAL A 9 -12.14 2.38 3.97
N THR A 10 -12.32 1.54 4.98
CA THR A 10 -12.39 0.09 4.76
C THR A 10 -13.53 -0.13 3.75
N ASN A 11 -13.26 -0.78 2.61
CA ASN A 11 -14.16 -0.92 1.44
C ASN A 11 -14.26 0.29 0.48
N GLY A 12 -13.29 1.22 0.49
CA GLY A 12 -13.23 2.35 -0.46
C GLY A 12 -12.82 1.99 -1.90
N GLY A 13 -12.50 0.72 -2.17
CA GLY A 13 -12.01 0.27 -3.48
C GLY A 13 -10.54 0.56 -3.75
N LYS A 14 -9.74 0.86 -2.71
CA LYS A 14 -8.29 1.12 -2.83
C LYS A 14 -7.55 -0.02 -3.51
N THR A 15 -7.65 -1.24 -2.96
CA THR A 15 -7.02 -2.44 -3.52
C THR A 15 -7.48 -2.71 -4.95
N THR A 16 -8.77 -2.52 -5.24
CA THR A 16 -9.31 -2.64 -6.61
C THR A 16 -8.69 -1.64 -7.57
N LEU A 17 -8.54 -0.38 -7.16
CA LEU A 17 -7.90 0.64 -7.98
C LEU A 17 -6.40 0.36 -8.13
N ALA A 18 -5.72 -0.14 -7.09
CA ALA A 18 -4.30 -0.47 -7.11
C ALA A 18 -4.06 -1.62 -8.11
N GLU A 19 -4.87 -2.66 -8.07
CA GLU A 19 -4.83 -3.78 -9.00
C GLU A 19 -5.14 -3.38 -10.45
N LYS A 20 -6.09 -2.45 -10.67
CA LYS A 20 -6.33 -1.88 -12.00
C LYS A 20 -5.12 -1.11 -12.50
N LEU A 21 -4.53 -0.25 -11.66
CA LEU A 21 -3.32 0.52 -12.01
C LEU A 21 -2.14 -0.41 -12.32
N LYS A 22 -1.92 -1.46 -11.52
CA LYS A 22 -0.87 -2.46 -11.76
C LYS A 22 -1.02 -3.17 -13.11
N LYS A 23 -2.24 -3.42 -13.57
CA LYS A 23 -2.50 -4.00 -14.91
C LYS A 23 -2.22 -3.03 -16.05
N MET A 24 -2.34 -1.73 -15.81
CA MET A 24 -2.14 -0.68 -16.82
C MET A 24 -0.69 -0.17 -16.87
N LEU A 25 0.08 -0.35 -15.79
CA LEU A 25 1.42 0.19 -15.64
C LEU A 25 2.50 -0.90 -15.80
N PRO A 26 3.55 -0.69 -16.60
CA PRO A 26 4.66 -1.63 -16.69
C PRO A 26 5.46 -1.64 -15.38
N ASN A 27 6.10 -2.77 -15.07
CA ASN A 27 7.01 -2.94 -13.92
C ASN A 27 6.41 -2.45 -12.59
N CYS A 28 5.13 -2.75 -12.36
CA CYS A 28 4.37 -2.25 -11.23
C CYS A 28 4.20 -3.31 -10.11
N ALA A 29 4.58 -2.95 -8.89
CA ALA A 29 4.34 -3.73 -7.68
C ALA A 29 3.31 -3.04 -6.78
N ILE A 30 2.66 -3.81 -5.90
CA ILE A 30 1.75 -3.30 -4.86
C ILE A 30 2.25 -3.80 -3.51
N ILE A 31 2.26 -2.92 -2.51
CA ILE A 31 2.36 -3.28 -1.08
C ILE A 31 1.08 -2.81 -0.41
N SER A 32 0.31 -3.74 0.16
CA SER A 32 -0.89 -3.45 0.93
C SER A 32 -0.55 -3.34 2.41
N GLN A 33 -1.08 -2.32 3.08
CA GLN A 33 -0.98 -2.16 4.53
C GLN A 33 -1.66 -3.32 5.28
N ASP A 34 -2.70 -3.91 4.69
CA ASP A 34 -3.48 -4.99 5.31
C ASP A 34 -2.63 -6.27 5.51
N ASP A 35 -1.57 -6.45 4.72
CA ASP A 35 -0.62 -7.56 4.85
C ASP A 35 0.22 -7.51 6.15
N PHE A 36 0.17 -6.38 6.89
CA PHE A 36 1.01 -6.13 8.07
C PHE A 36 0.21 -6.02 9.36
N PHE A 37 -1.08 -6.40 9.35
CA PHE A 37 -1.84 -6.47 10.60
C PHE A 37 -1.24 -7.49 11.56
N LYS A 38 -1.17 -7.10 12.82
CA LYS A 38 -0.79 -7.99 13.91
C LYS A 38 -1.83 -9.10 14.08
N PRO A 39 -1.42 -10.29 14.55
CA PRO A 39 -2.37 -11.33 14.93
C PRO A 39 -3.29 -10.82 16.05
N GLU A 40 -4.52 -11.34 16.11
CA GLU A 40 -5.54 -10.90 17.08
C GLU A 40 -5.06 -10.93 18.55
N SER A 41 -4.16 -11.86 18.88
CA SER A 41 -3.54 -11.98 20.21
C SER A 41 -2.69 -10.78 20.62
N GLU A 42 -2.17 -10.01 19.66
CA GLU A 42 -1.31 -8.83 19.89
C GLU A 42 -2.06 -7.51 19.70
N VAL A 43 -3.31 -7.55 19.25
CA VAL A 43 -4.14 -6.35 19.10
C VAL A 43 -4.79 -6.02 20.44
N GLU A 44 -4.52 -4.81 20.93
CA GLU A 44 -5.09 -4.28 22.17
C GLU A 44 -6.62 -4.16 22.08
N THR A 45 -7.25 -4.25 23.24
CA THR A 45 -8.71 -4.16 23.40
C THR A 45 -9.03 -2.92 24.24
N ASP A 46 -10.06 -2.16 23.84
CA ASP A 46 -10.51 -1.00 24.61
C ASP A 46 -11.31 -1.39 25.86
N GLU A 47 -11.71 -0.37 26.63
CA GLU A 47 -12.50 -0.51 27.86
C GLU A 47 -13.89 -1.15 27.64
N HIS A 48 -14.36 -1.19 26.40
CA HIS A 48 -15.65 -1.77 26.01
C HIS A 48 -15.51 -3.17 25.41
N GLY A 49 -14.30 -3.72 25.31
CA GLY A 49 -14.06 -5.05 24.77
C GLY A 49 -13.87 -5.09 23.24
N PHE A 50 -13.72 -3.95 22.56
CA PHE A 50 -13.47 -3.90 21.13
C PHE A 50 -11.98 -3.90 20.79
N LYS A 51 -11.62 -4.69 19.78
CA LYS A 51 -10.25 -4.74 19.25
C LYS A 51 -9.92 -3.48 18.47
N LEU A 52 -8.78 -2.86 18.79
CA LEU A 52 -8.33 -1.61 18.20
C LEU A 52 -7.60 -1.84 16.87
N TYR A 53 -8.32 -2.20 15.80
CA TYR A 53 -7.69 -2.40 14.47
C TYR A 53 -7.40 -1.09 13.72
N ASP A 54 -8.11 -0.01 14.04
CA ASP A 54 -7.99 1.26 13.30
C ASP A 54 -6.89 2.20 13.86
N VAL A 55 -5.85 1.64 14.50
CA VAL A 55 -4.70 2.37 15.05
C VAL A 55 -3.37 1.83 14.51
N LEU A 56 -2.32 2.67 14.52
CA LEU A 56 -0.98 2.29 14.05
C LEU A 56 -0.40 1.12 14.84
N ASP A 57 -0.71 1.01 16.13
CA ASP A 57 -0.21 -0.05 17.01
C ASP A 57 -0.72 -1.44 16.64
N ALA A 58 -1.79 -1.55 15.85
CA ALA A 58 -2.28 -2.84 15.35
C ALA A 58 -1.54 -3.32 14.09
N ILE A 59 -0.53 -2.58 13.62
CA ILE A 59 0.14 -2.82 12.34
C ILE A 59 1.66 -2.87 12.56
N TYR A 60 2.35 -3.84 11.96
CA TYR A 60 3.82 -3.88 11.91
C TYR A 60 4.37 -2.85 10.91
N MET A 61 4.23 -1.56 11.23
CA MET A 61 4.62 -0.45 10.34
C MET A 61 6.12 -0.45 10.01
N ASP A 62 6.98 -0.86 10.95
CA ASP A 62 8.42 -0.94 10.75
C ASP A 62 8.80 -2.02 9.70
N GLU A 63 8.08 -3.15 9.71
CA GLU A 63 8.24 -4.21 8.70
C GLU A 63 7.77 -3.73 7.33
N MET A 64 6.68 -2.95 7.29
CA MET A 64 6.18 -2.34 6.07
C MET A 64 7.19 -1.36 5.46
N VAL A 65 7.78 -0.48 6.28
CA VAL A 65 8.88 0.41 5.86
C VAL A 65 10.06 -0.38 5.33
N THR A 66 10.46 -1.44 6.02
CA THR A 66 11.57 -2.32 5.60
C THR A 66 11.29 -2.94 4.23
N LYS A 67 10.07 -3.45 3.99
CA LYS A 67 9.66 -4.00 2.69
C LYS A 67 9.72 -2.94 1.59
N ILE A 68 9.26 -1.72 1.86
CA ILE A 68 9.32 -0.60 0.90
C ILE A 68 10.77 -0.26 0.57
N HIS A 69 11.65 -0.12 1.57
CA HIS A 69 13.07 0.15 1.33
C HIS A 69 13.79 -0.96 0.57
N ASN A 70 13.48 -2.22 0.87
CA ASN A 70 14.03 -3.35 0.13
C ASN A 70 13.61 -3.32 -1.34
N TRP A 71 12.35 -2.97 -1.62
CA TRP A 71 11.87 -2.78 -2.99
C TRP A 71 12.56 -1.61 -3.69
N ILE A 72 12.77 -0.47 -3.01
CA ILE A 72 13.51 0.68 -3.57
C ILE A 72 14.93 0.29 -3.95
N LYS A 73 15.64 -0.45 -3.09
CA LYS A 73 17.02 -0.88 -3.31
C LYS A 73 17.15 -1.87 -4.47
N ASN A 74 16.19 -2.78 -4.62
CA ASN A 74 16.20 -3.76 -5.69
C ASN A 74 14.78 -4.09 -6.20
N PRO A 75 14.24 -3.30 -7.15
CA PRO A 75 12.90 -3.52 -7.66
C PRO A 75 12.79 -4.77 -8.56
N VAL A 76 13.92 -5.30 -9.04
CA VAL A 76 13.97 -6.42 -10.00
C VAL A 76 13.89 -7.79 -9.31
N SER A 77 14.48 -7.92 -8.11
CA SER A 77 14.47 -9.20 -7.36
C SER A 77 13.15 -9.50 -6.66
N SER A 78 12.24 -8.51 -6.56
CA SER A 78 11.01 -8.63 -5.76
C SER A 78 9.86 -9.38 -6.45
N GLY A 79 10.12 -10.08 -7.56
CA GLY A 79 9.20 -11.06 -8.15
C GLY A 79 8.26 -10.56 -9.27
N VAL A 80 8.38 -9.31 -9.73
CA VAL A 80 7.51 -8.78 -10.81
C VAL A 80 8.23 -8.88 -12.15
N MET A 81 8.28 -10.09 -12.72
CA MET A 81 8.70 -10.32 -14.10
C MET A 81 7.48 -10.63 -14.97
N THR A 82 6.84 -9.60 -15.53
CA THR A 82 6.13 -9.80 -16.81
C THR A 82 7.17 -9.82 -17.90
N LYS A 83 7.48 -11.03 -18.42
CA LYS A 83 8.42 -11.24 -19.52
C LYS A 83 8.07 -10.31 -20.69
N GLN A 84 8.92 -9.33 -21.01
CA GLN A 84 8.95 -8.73 -22.35
C GLN A 84 10.08 -9.39 -23.17
N PRO A 85 9.91 -9.59 -24.50
CA PRO A 85 10.90 -10.22 -25.34
C PRO A 85 12.16 -9.36 -25.42
N GLN A 86 13.32 -10.00 -25.34
CA GLN A 86 14.60 -9.34 -25.54
C GLN A 86 14.71 -8.88 -27.00
N ASN A 87 14.55 -7.58 -27.24
CA ASN A 87 14.99 -6.95 -28.47
C ASN A 87 16.10 -5.95 -28.14
N THR A 88 17.25 -6.20 -28.76
CA THR A 88 18.48 -5.42 -28.73
C THR A 88 18.27 -4.09 -29.48
N CYS A 89 18.28 -2.97 -28.77
CA CYS A 89 18.80 -1.63 -29.14
C CYS A 89 18.25 -0.65 -28.12
N ASP A 90 19.12 0.15 -27.49
CA ASP A 90 18.78 1.22 -26.51
C ASP A 90 17.96 0.75 -25.30
N LYS A 91 18.62 0.47 -24.16
CA LYS A 91 17.86 0.19 -22.91
C LYS A 91 17.09 1.46 -22.54
N PRO A 92 15.75 1.54 -22.69
CA PRO A 92 15.03 2.60 -21.99
C PRO A 92 15.35 2.45 -20.51
N GLU A 93 15.57 3.56 -19.79
CA GLU A 93 15.60 3.51 -18.33
C GLU A 93 14.34 2.79 -17.88
N ASN A 94 14.49 1.56 -17.37
CA ASN A 94 13.37 0.78 -16.89
C ASN A 94 12.81 1.51 -15.66
N VAL A 95 11.70 2.22 -15.84
CA VAL A 95 10.99 2.84 -14.74
C VAL A 95 10.24 1.75 -13.98
N TYR A 96 10.51 1.63 -12.69
CA TYR A 96 9.80 0.73 -11.78
C TYR A 96 8.80 1.51 -10.94
N ILE A 97 7.60 0.96 -10.80
CA ILE A 97 6.48 1.60 -10.11
C ILE A 97 6.12 0.76 -8.89
N LEU A 98 6.11 1.38 -7.72
CA LEU A 98 5.55 0.79 -6.50
C LEU A 98 4.31 1.57 -6.12
N ILE A 99 3.20 0.86 -5.95
CA ILE A 99 1.97 1.37 -5.37
C ILE A 99 1.93 0.91 -3.92
N VAL A 100 1.89 1.85 -2.98
CA VAL A 100 1.63 1.53 -1.57
C VAL A 100 0.20 1.95 -1.24
N GLU A 101 -0.60 1.01 -0.75
CA GLU A 101 -2.02 1.23 -0.47
C GLU A 101 -2.39 0.87 0.97
N GLY A 102 -3.26 1.68 1.58
CA GLY A 102 -3.59 1.59 3.00
C GLY A 102 -4.42 2.78 3.49
N PHE A 103 -4.88 2.71 4.73
CA PHE A 103 -5.77 3.71 5.34
C PHE A 103 -5.10 4.54 6.44
N LEU A 104 -3.94 4.13 6.96
CA LEU A 104 -3.15 4.87 7.96
C LEU A 104 -1.75 5.32 7.48
N LEU A 105 -1.44 5.14 6.19
CA LEU A 105 -0.12 5.46 5.61
C LEU A 105 0.40 6.88 5.88
N TYR A 106 -0.47 7.91 5.89
CA TYR A 106 -0.04 9.31 6.06
C TYR A 106 0.11 9.72 7.54
N ASN A 107 -0.32 8.87 8.46
CA ASN A 107 -0.23 9.14 9.89
C ASN A 107 1.09 8.64 10.49
N TYR A 108 1.92 7.97 9.70
CA TYR A 108 3.17 7.39 10.15
C TYR A 108 4.37 8.11 9.53
N GLU A 109 5.14 8.77 10.40
CA GLU A 109 6.18 9.72 10.01
C GLU A 109 7.27 9.11 9.11
N PRO A 110 7.81 7.91 9.38
CA PRO A 110 8.89 7.33 8.54
C PRO A 110 8.53 7.14 7.07
N LEU A 111 7.25 7.12 6.72
CA LEU A 111 6.81 7.00 5.34
C LEU A 111 6.70 8.36 4.61
N LYS A 112 6.66 9.49 5.32
CA LYS A 112 6.30 10.81 4.75
C LYS A 112 7.19 11.24 3.58
N GLU A 113 8.48 10.94 3.65
CA GLU A 113 9.47 11.37 2.66
C GLU A 113 9.63 10.40 1.49
N LEU A 114 9.00 9.21 1.53
CA LEU A 114 9.15 8.17 0.51
C LEU A 114 8.26 8.38 -0.73
N TRP A 115 7.33 9.34 -0.67
CA TRP A 115 6.25 9.46 -1.64
C TRP A 115 6.56 10.41 -2.80
N ASN A 116 6.53 9.92 -4.05
CA ASN A 116 6.63 10.80 -5.23
C ASN A 116 5.26 11.37 -5.65
N LYS A 117 4.19 10.60 -5.46
CA LYS A 117 2.80 11.03 -5.68
C LYS A 117 1.90 10.48 -4.57
N ARG A 118 0.94 11.30 -4.15
CA ARG A 118 -0.01 11.01 -3.08
C ARG A 118 -1.43 11.17 -3.62
N TYR A 119 -2.21 10.09 -3.58
CA TYR A 119 -3.61 10.09 -3.98
C TYR A 119 -4.47 9.77 -2.78
N PHE A 120 -5.64 10.42 -2.72
CA PHE A 120 -6.54 10.33 -1.60
C PHE A 120 -7.95 10.01 -2.07
N LEU A 121 -8.44 8.81 -1.75
CA LEU A 121 -9.82 8.43 -2.04
C LEU A 121 -10.71 8.85 -0.87
N THR A 122 -11.65 9.74 -1.16
CA THR A 122 -12.71 10.19 -0.24
C THR A 122 -14.05 9.59 -0.63
N LEU A 123 -14.82 9.16 0.36
CA LEU A 123 -16.23 8.80 0.22
C LEU A 123 -17.02 9.49 1.34
N PRO A 124 -18.27 9.93 1.08
CA PRO A 124 -19.14 10.43 2.13
C PRO A 124 -19.43 9.35 3.20
N TYR A 125 -19.55 9.77 4.45
CA TYR A 125 -19.80 8.88 5.60
C TYR A 125 -20.95 7.89 5.36
N GLU A 126 -22.09 8.37 4.83
CA GLU A 126 -23.26 7.52 4.57
C GLU A 126 -22.94 6.36 3.62
N GLU A 127 -22.14 6.62 2.60
CA GLU A 127 -21.74 5.60 1.63
C GLU A 127 -20.68 4.66 2.21
N CYS A 128 -19.79 5.16 3.07
CA CYS A 128 -18.85 4.32 3.82
C CYS A 128 -19.58 3.35 4.76
N LYS A 129 -20.56 3.86 5.52
CA LYS A 129 -21.38 3.07 6.43
C LYS A 129 -22.21 2.04 5.68
N ARG A 130 -22.80 2.39 4.53
CA ARG A 130 -23.56 1.45 3.69
C ARG A 130 -22.71 0.29 3.17
N ARG A 131 -21.41 0.49 2.99
CA ARG A 131 -20.47 -0.51 2.44
C ARG A 131 -19.75 -1.34 3.50
N ARG A 132 -19.82 -0.97 4.77
CA ARG A 132 -19.16 -1.65 5.89
C ARG A 132 -20.14 -2.52 6.64
#